data_AF-A0AAV5F7P5-F1
#
_entry.id   AF-A0AAV5F7P5-F1
#
_cell.length_a   1.000
_cell.length_b   1.000
_cell.length_c   1.000
_cell.angle_alpha   90.00
_cell.angle_beta   90.00
_cell.angle_gamma   90.00
#
_symmetry.space_group_name_H-M   'P 1'
#
loop_
_entity.id
_entity.type
_entity.pdbx_description
1 polymer ?
#
loop_
_entity_poly.entity_id
_entity_poly.type
_entity_poly.pdbx_seq_one_letter_code
_entity_poly.pdbx_strand_id
1 'polypeptide(L)'
;MLDVSCWMIKAVDKLKCNFLWRGKADARGGHCPIAWGKVTRPLNFGGLGIHNLDILGWVCMRWLWHHKIDPSKPWGQLPIQVPTKVMAMFWISVITTAGDGCNMSFWTDRWLHGQSI
;
A
#
# COMPACT_ATOMS: atom_id res chain seq x y z
N MET A 1 -7.37 2.24 -13.15
CA MET A 1 -7.30 3.22 -12.05
C MET A 1 -8.08 2.70 -10.83
N LEU A 2 -7.43 1.94 -9.95
CA LEU A 2 -7.85 1.87 -8.54
C LEU A 2 -6.95 2.84 -7.77
N ASP A 3 -6.97 4.10 -8.21
CA ASP A 3 -6.43 5.18 -7.40
C ASP A 3 -7.47 5.38 -6.30
N VAL A 4 -7.24 4.74 -5.16
CA VAL A 4 -8.10 4.85 -3.99
C VAL A 4 -8.01 6.31 -3.55
N SER A 5 -8.93 7.10 -4.10
CA SER A 5 -8.84 8.55 -4.02
C SER A 5 -8.86 8.98 -2.56
N CYS A 6 -8.15 10.06 -2.23
CA CYS A 6 -8.07 10.56 -0.85
C CYS A 6 -9.45 10.76 -0.21
N TRP A 7 -10.47 11.11 -1.00
CA TRP A 7 -11.86 11.22 -0.53
C TRP A 7 -12.44 9.88 -0.06
N MET A 8 -12.14 8.78 -0.75
CA MET A 8 -12.63 7.43 -0.42
C MET A 8 -11.97 6.92 0.86
N ILE A 9 -10.65 7.11 1.00
CA ILE A 9 -9.93 6.79 2.25
C ILE A 9 -10.57 7.53 3.43
N LYS A 10 -10.77 8.85 3.28
CA LYS A 10 -11.42 9.68 4.29
C LYS A 10 -12.84 9.22 4.60
N ALA A 11 -13.61 8.81 3.59
CA ALA A 11 -14.98 8.31 3.78
C ALA A 11 -15.00 6.99 4.56
N VAL A 12 -14.13 6.05 4.22
CA VAL A 12 -14.00 4.77 4.94
C VAL A 12 -13.49 5.00 6.36
N ASP A 13 -12.48 5.85 6.55
CA ASP A 13 -11.97 6.17 7.88
C ASP A 13 -13.00 6.89 8.74
N LYS A 14 -13.83 7.76 8.14
CA LYS A 14 -14.98 8.35 8.82
C LYS A 14 -15.97 7.27 9.27
N LEU A 15 -16.30 6.30 8.41
CA LEU A 15 -17.19 5.19 8.77
C LEU A 15 -16.62 4.34 9.92
N LYS A 16 -15.33 3.97 9.85
CA LYS A 16 -14.64 3.23 10.90
C LYS A 16 -14.65 4.00 12.23
N CYS A 17 -14.36 5.30 12.18
CA CYS A 17 -14.36 6.18 13.35
C CYS A 17 -15.75 6.29 13.99
N ASN A 18 -16.77 6.51 13.17
CA ASN A 18 -18.15 6.60 13.64
C ASN A 18 -18.62 5.28 14.26
N PHE A 19 -18.30 4.14 13.62
CA PHE A 19 -18.60 2.83 14.16
C PHE A 19 -17.91 2.59 15.51
N LEU A 20 -16.61 2.87 15.60
CA LEU A 20 -15.81 2.62 16.79
C LEU A 20 -16.33 3.40 18.02
N TRP A 21 -16.73 4.66 17.84
CA TRP A 21 -17.11 5.52 18.96
C TRP A 21 -18.61 5.59 19.25
N ARG A 22 -19.46 5.25 18.28
CA ARG A 22 -20.92 5.42 18.40
C ARG A 22 -21.73 4.18 18.02
N GLY A 23 -21.12 3.17 17.40
CA GLY A 23 -21.84 2.04 16.83
C GLY A 23 -22.83 2.44 15.72
N LYS A 24 -22.66 3.62 15.11
CA LYS A 24 -23.56 4.19 14.08
C LYS A 24 -22.75 4.71 12.91
N ALA A 25 -23.38 4.79 11.73
CA ALA A 25 -22.72 5.25 10.51
C ALA A 25 -22.40 6.75 10.49
N ASP A 26 -23.10 7.57 11.27
CA ASP A 26 -22.87 9.02 11.37
C ASP A 26 -22.56 9.46 12.82
N ALA A 27 -21.58 10.34 12.96
CA ALA A 27 -21.19 10.98 14.22
C ALA A 27 -20.68 12.41 13.97
N ARG A 28 -21.10 13.34 14.84
CA ARG A 28 -20.66 14.74 14.82
C ARG A 28 -19.29 14.91 15.48
N GLY A 29 -18.54 15.95 15.07
CA GLY A 29 -17.10 16.15 15.32
C GLY A 29 -16.60 16.26 16.77
N GLY A 30 -17.45 16.09 17.78
CA GLY A 30 -17.07 16.06 19.20
C GLY A 30 -17.00 14.66 19.82
N HIS A 31 -17.15 13.60 19.02
CA HIS A 31 -17.32 12.23 19.52
C HIS A 31 -16.12 11.30 19.32
N CYS A 32 -15.03 11.80 18.75
CA CYS A 32 -13.80 11.05 18.57
C CYS A 32 -12.76 11.55 19.59
N PRO A 33 -12.63 10.92 20.77
CA PRO A 33 -11.73 11.39 21.82
C PRO A 33 -10.24 11.25 21.46
N ILE A 34 -9.92 10.43 20.45
CA ILE A 34 -8.55 10.12 20.06
C ILE A 34 -8.35 10.41 18.58
N ALA A 35 -7.33 11.21 18.24
CA ALA A 35 -6.96 11.47 16.85
C ALA A 35 -6.78 10.17 16.06
N TRP A 36 -7.37 10.10 14.85
CA TRP A 36 -7.40 8.88 14.04
C TRP A 36 -5.99 8.31 13.76
N GLY A 37 -5.01 9.18 13.52
CA GLY A 37 -3.62 8.76 13.33
C GLY A 37 -2.94 8.12 14.56
N LYS A 38 -3.48 8.29 15.77
CA LYS A 38 -3.06 7.54 16.97
C LYS A 38 -3.76 6.18 17.05
N VAL A 39 -5.06 6.15 16.73
CA VAL A 39 -5.87 4.93 16.70
C VAL A 39 -5.30 3.89 15.72
N THR A 40 -4.83 4.33 14.54
CA THR A 40 -4.33 3.44 13.50
C THR A 40 -2.87 3.00 13.69
N ARG A 41 -2.23 3.31 14.83
CA ARG A 41 -0.87 2.83 15.11
C ARG A 41 -0.89 1.33 15.44
N PRO A 42 0.23 0.61 15.23
CA PRO A 42 0.36 -0.75 15.72
C PRO A 42 0.16 -0.81 17.24
N LEU A 43 -0.32 -1.95 17.75
CA LEU A 43 -0.55 -2.18 19.18
C LEU A 43 0.71 -1.89 20.01
N ASN A 44 1.87 -2.30 19.52
CA ASN A 44 3.17 -2.08 20.17
C ASN A 44 3.55 -0.58 20.31
N PHE A 45 2.89 0.31 19.57
CA PHE A 45 3.08 1.76 19.63
C PHE A 45 1.88 2.49 20.24
N GLY A 46 1.04 1.78 21.02
CA GLY A 46 -0.09 2.34 21.75
C GLY A 46 -1.31 2.71 20.90
N GLY A 47 -1.44 2.14 19.69
CA GLY A 47 -2.66 2.24 18.88
C GLY A 47 -3.63 1.09 19.14
N LEU A 48 -4.75 1.07 18.41
CA LEU A 48 -5.77 0.01 18.50
C LEU A 48 -5.54 -1.13 17.48
N GLY A 49 -4.45 -1.08 16.70
CA GLY A 49 -4.20 -2.09 15.65
C GLY A 49 -5.14 -1.99 14.44
N ILE A 50 -5.89 -0.90 14.33
CA ILE A 50 -6.71 -0.62 13.15
C ILE A 50 -5.78 -0.23 11.99
N HIS A 51 -5.91 -0.90 10.85
CA HIS A 51 -5.05 -0.65 9.71
C HIS A 51 -5.25 0.77 9.17
N ASN A 52 -4.14 1.51 9.06
CA ASN A 52 -4.08 2.77 8.34
C ASN A 52 -4.17 2.49 6.83
N LEU A 53 -5.20 3.03 6.18
CA LEU A 53 -5.47 2.77 4.76
C LEU A 53 -4.48 3.46 3.82
N ASP A 54 -3.91 4.61 4.21
CA ASP A 54 -2.84 5.27 3.45
C ASP A 54 -1.59 4.39 3.40
N ILE A 55 -1.29 3.71 4.51
CA ILE A 55 -0.16 2.77 4.63
C ILE A 55 -0.49 1.42 3.98
N LEU A 56 -1.77 1.02 3.93
CA LEU A 56 -2.15 -0.23 3.26
C LEU A 56 -1.77 -0.24 1.77
N GLY A 57 -1.62 0.93 1.15
CA GLY A 57 -1.07 1.05 -0.22
C GLY A 57 0.29 0.36 -0.39
N TRP A 58 1.10 0.26 0.67
CA TRP A 58 2.36 -0.50 0.66
C TRP A 58 2.17 -2.01 0.45
N VAL A 59 1.00 -2.58 0.75
CA VAL A 59 0.70 -3.99 0.44
C VAL A 59 0.77 -4.24 -1.08
N CYS A 60 0.54 -3.22 -1.91
CA CYS A 60 0.72 -3.31 -3.35
C CYS A 60 2.17 -3.60 -3.76
N MET A 61 3.17 -3.31 -2.91
CA MET A 61 4.57 -3.71 -3.14
C MET A 61 4.72 -5.23 -3.23
N ARG A 62 3.98 -5.97 -2.39
CA ARG A 62 4.01 -7.44 -2.40
C ARG A 62 3.46 -7.97 -3.72
N TRP A 63 2.42 -7.33 -4.26
CA TRP A 63 1.87 -7.68 -5.56
C TRP A 63 2.84 -7.35 -6.70
N LEU A 64 3.50 -6.19 -6.65
CA LEU A 64 4.58 -5.84 -7.60
C LEU A 64 5.71 -6.88 -7.57
N TRP A 65 6.11 -7.34 -6.39
CA TRP A 65 7.10 -8.40 -6.23
C TRP A 65 6.66 -9.70 -6.89
N HIS A 66 5.42 -10.15 -6.63
CA HIS A 66 4.88 -11.36 -7.23
C HIS A 66 4.80 -11.27 -8.75
N HIS A 67 4.38 -10.13 -9.30
CA HIS A 67 4.36 -9.91 -10.74
C HIS A 67 5.76 -9.97 -11.36
N LYS A 68 6.78 -9.50 -10.64
CA LYS A 68 8.17 -9.50 -11.11
C LYS A 68 8.82 -10.89 -11.08
N ILE A 69 8.57 -11.68 -10.05
CA ILE A 69 9.22 -12.99 -9.89
C ILE A 69 8.57 -14.07 -10.75
N ASP A 70 7.24 -14.07 -10.86
CA ASP A 70 6.54 -15.12 -11.57
C ASP A 70 5.23 -14.61 -12.20
N PRO A 71 5.33 -14.04 -13.42
CA PRO A 71 4.16 -13.57 -14.15
C PRO A 71 3.24 -14.71 -14.62
N SER A 72 3.69 -15.97 -14.59
CA SER A 72 2.89 -17.12 -15.00
C SER A 72 1.82 -17.53 -13.97
N LYS A 73 1.94 -17.05 -12.73
CA LYS A 73 0.97 -17.35 -11.68
C LYS A 73 -0.40 -16.74 -11.99
N PRO A 74 -1.49 -17.32 -11.46
CA PRO A 74 -2.85 -16.83 -11.68
C PRO A 74 -3.05 -15.35 -11.30
N TRP A 75 -2.29 -14.88 -10.31
CA TRP A 75 -2.30 -13.48 -9.86
C TRP A 75 -1.41 -12.54 -10.67
N GLY A 76 -0.55 -13.04 -11.56
CA GLY A 76 0.31 -12.24 -12.43
C GLY A 76 -0.48 -11.42 -13.45
N GLN A 77 -1.68 -11.86 -13.81
CA GLN A 77 -2.56 -11.18 -14.76
C GLN A 77 -3.65 -10.32 -14.10
N LEU A 78 -3.63 -10.18 -12.77
CA LEU A 78 -4.58 -9.30 -12.10
C LEU A 78 -4.29 -7.86 -12.54
N PRO A 79 -5.31 -7.07 -12.94
CA PRO A 79 -5.15 -5.67 -13.32
C PRO A 79 -4.94 -4.81 -12.06
N ILE A 80 -3.85 -5.05 -11.33
CA ILE A 80 -3.50 -4.35 -10.10
C ILE A 80 -2.95 -3.00 -10.49
N GLN A 81 -3.69 -1.95 -10.13
CA GLN A 81 -3.30 -0.58 -10.37
C GLN A 81 -2.54 -0.12 -9.14
N VAL A 82 -1.24 0.14 -9.29
CA VAL A 82 -0.37 0.51 -8.17
C VAL A 82 -0.11 2.02 -8.21
N PRO A 83 -0.31 2.75 -7.11
CA PRO A 83 -0.02 4.18 -7.07
C PRO A 83 1.44 4.49 -7.40
N THR A 84 1.71 5.61 -8.09
CA THR A 84 3.05 5.99 -8.55
C THR A 84 4.09 6.01 -7.44
N LYS A 85 3.72 6.49 -6.25
CA LYS A 85 4.61 6.53 -5.08
C LYS A 85 5.03 5.12 -4.62
N VAL A 86 4.12 4.16 -4.71
CA VAL A 86 4.39 2.77 -4.34
C VAL A 86 5.28 2.12 -5.39
N MET A 87 5.03 2.36 -6.68
CA MET A 87 5.93 1.91 -7.76
C MET A 87 7.34 2.48 -7.61
N ALA A 88 7.48 3.79 -7.35
CA ALA A 88 8.77 4.43 -7.16
C ALA A 88 9.54 3.81 -5.98
N MET A 89 8.86 3.60 -4.84
CA MET A 89 9.47 2.92 -3.70
C MET A 89 9.88 1.49 -4.03
N PHE A 90 9.08 0.75 -4.80
CA PHE A 90 9.41 -0.61 -5.24
C PHE A 90 10.72 -0.65 -6.00
N TRP A 91 10.84 0.21 -7.02
CA TRP A 91 12.05 0.28 -7.84
C TRP A 91 13.30 0.67 -7.03
N ILE A 92 13.15 1.57 -6.06
CA ILE A 92 14.25 1.99 -5.16
C ILE A 92 14.53 0.97 -4.04
N SER A 93 13.64 0.00 -3.79
CA SER A 93 13.83 -1.01 -2.75
C SER A 93 14.31 -2.36 -3.30
N VAL A 94 14.10 -2.61 -4.60
CA VAL A 94 14.45 -3.88 -5.25
C VAL A 94 15.76 -3.75 -6.03
N ILE A 95 16.63 -4.73 -5.87
CA ILE A 95 17.83 -4.95 -6.70
C ILE A 95 17.59 -6.22 -7.49
N THR A 96 17.89 -6.20 -8.79
CA THR A 96 17.70 -7.36 -9.67
C THR A 96 19.07 -7.87 -10.09
N THR A 97 19.38 -9.12 -9.75
CA THR A 97 20.60 -9.77 -10.20
C THR A 97 20.42 -10.27 -11.62
N ALA A 98 21.41 -10.05 -12.49
CA ALA A 98 21.39 -10.56 -13.85
C ALA A 98 21.31 -12.10 -13.85
N GLY A 99 20.24 -12.63 -14.43
CA GLY A 99 20.01 -14.06 -14.64
C GLY A 99 19.96 -14.40 -16.12
N ASP A 100 18.93 -15.14 -16.55
CA ASP A 100 18.67 -15.53 -17.95
C ASP A 100 18.09 -14.40 -18.82
N GLY A 101 17.86 -13.21 -18.25
CA GLY A 101 17.33 -12.04 -18.94
C GLY A 101 15.81 -12.03 -19.15
N CYS A 102 15.08 -13.08 -18.76
CA CYS A 102 13.63 -13.18 -19.06
C CYS A 102 12.75 -12.29 -18.17
N ASN A 103 13.21 -11.98 -16.95
CA ASN A 103 12.45 -11.20 -15.95
C ASN A 103 13.15 -9.88 -15.56
N MET A 104 14.03 -9.37 -16.42
CA MET A 104 14.87 -8.20 -16.12
C MET A 104 14.75 -7.12 -17.20
N SER A 105 14.47 -5.89 -16.77
CA SER A 105 14.41 -4.70 -17.62
C SER A 105 15.61 -3.79 -17.36
N PHE A 106 16.41 -3.55 -18.40
CA PHE A 106 17.66 -2.76 -18.30
C PHE A 106 17.47 -1.31 -17.84
N TRP A 107 16.33 -0.70 -18.18
CA TRP A 107 16.03 0.71 -17.95
C TRP A 107 15.38 1.00 -16.61
N THR A 108 14.71 0.01 -16.01
CA THR A 108 13.94 0.21 -14.77
C THR A 108 14.53 -0.56 -13.60
N ASP A 109 15.24 -1.66 -13.86
CA ASP A 109 15.79 -2.50 -12.81
C ASP A 109 17.16 -2.02 -12.39
N ARG A 110 17.39 -2.03 -11.08
CA ARG A 110 18.69 -1.72 -10.50
C ARG A 110 19.55 -2.97 -10.50
N TRP A 111 20.27 -3.19 -11.59
CA TRP A 111 21.05 -4.41 -11.84
C TRP A 111 22.56 -4.16 -11.92
N LEU A 112 22.97 -2.93 -12.25
CA LEU A 112 24.37 -2.55 -12.37
C LEU A 112 24.80 -1.81 -11.10
N HIS A 113 25.44 -2.50 -10.16
CA HIS A 113 25.88 -1.92 -8.87
C HIS A 113 24.74 -1.20 -8.11
N GLY A 114 23.51 -1.70 -8.23
CA GLY A 114 22.34 -1.07 -7.62
C GLY A 114 21.80 0.15 -8.37
N GLN A 115 22.18 0.35 -9.64
CA GLN A 115 21.62 1.36 -10.54
C GLN A 115 21.04 0.72 -11.81
N SER A 116 20.11 1.44 -12.45
CA SER A 116 19.63 1.16 -13.81
C SER A 116 20.47 1.97 -14.82
N ILE A 117 20.37 1.62 -16.11
CA ILE A 117 20.96 2.42 -17.20
C ILE A 117 20.08 3.65 -17.47
#